data_AF-A0A3E1DBQ7-F1
#
_entry.id   AF-A0A3E1DBQ7-F1
#
_cell.length_a   1.000
_cell.length_b   1.000
_cell.length_c   1.000
_cell.angle_alpha   90.00
_cell.angle_beta   90.00
_cell.angle_gamma   90.00
#
_symmetry.space_group_name_H-M   'P 1'
#
loop_
_entity.id
_entity.type
_entity.pdbx_description
1 polymer ?
#
loop_
_entity_poly.entity_id
_entity_poly.type
_entity_poly.pdbx_seq_one_letter_code
_entity_poly.pdbx_strand_id
1 'polypeptide(L)'
;MVSRVFITENEINFLAFPLLNESLVIFGAGYGFEMSGHANWLSRCRIYYWGDIDTHGFAILDQLRNQFAHVESLLMDRATLFKFEPLWGEEEKQTLRDLPRLTPEELSLYNDLRDNRIRKNIRLEQEKIGFGWCETALKRLSDNR
;
A
#
# COMPACT_ATOMS: atom_id res chain seq x y z
N MET A 1 -2.40 -23.84 2.88
CA MET A 1 -3.16 -22.84 3.68
C MET A 1 -2.82 -21.46 3.13
N VAL A 2 -3.71 -20.46 3.20
CA VAL A 2 -3.32 -19.09 2.82
C VAL A 2 -2.44 -18.52 3.94
N SER A 3 -1.20 -18.18 3.60
CA SER A 3 -0.22 -17.61 4.54
C SER A 3 0.00 -16.12 4.32
N ARG A 4 -0.32 -15.61 3.12
CA ARG A 4 -0.11 -14.22 2.71
C ARG A 4 -1.37 -13.62 2.10
N VAL A 5 -1.66 -12.37 2.44
CA VAL A 5 -2.78 -11.61 1.91
C VAL A 5 -2.27 -10.28 1.38
N PHE A 6 -2.61 -9.96 0.14
CA PHE A 6 -2.31 -8.70 -0.51
C PHE A 6 -3.60 -7.90 -0.65
N ILE A 7 -3.63 -6.66 -0.18
CA ILE A 7 -4.79 -5.77 -0.25
C ILE A 7 -4.44 -4.65 -1.23
N THR A 8 -5.26 -4.46 -2.26
CA THR A 8 -5.12 -3.41 -3.28
C THR A 8 -6.45 -2.68 -3.46
N GLU A 9 -6.36 -1.40 -3.83
CA GLU A 9 -7.52 -0.53 -4.08
C GLU A 9 -7.88 -0.42 -5.57
N ASN A 10 -7.10 -1.04 -6.46
CA ASN A 10 -7.26 -0.91 -7.90
C ASN A 10 -7.59 -2.26 -8.56
N GLU A 11 -8.63 -2.26 -9.40
CA GLU A 11 -9.16 -3.45 -10.06
C GLU A 11 -8.16 -4.03 -11.09
N ILE A 12 -7.42 -3.14 -11.78
CA ILE A 12 -6.39 -3.53 -12.75
C ILE A 12 -5.25 -4.28 -12.03
N ASN A 13 -4.81 -3.78 -10.88
CA ASN A 13 -3.77 -4.45 -10.09
C ASN A 13 -4.25 -5.77 -9.48
N PHE A 14 -5.53 -5.84 -9.08
CA PHE A 14 -6.14 -7.10 -8.66
C PHE A 14 -6.12 -8.16 -9.79
N LEU A 15 -6.50 -7.77 -11.01
CA LEU A 15 -6.55 -8.67 -12.16
C LEU A 15 -5.16 -9.05 -12.69
N ALA A 16 -4.18 -8.15 -12.56
CA ALA A 16 -2.81 -8.35 -13.05
C ALA A 16 -1.85 -8.91 -11.97
N PHE A 17 -2.33 -9.19 -10.75
CA PHE A 17 -1.47 -9.57 -9.65
C PHE A 17 -0.72 -10.89 -9.95
N PRO A 18 0.61 -10.94 -9.83
CA PRO A 18 1.38 -12.15 -10.11
C PRO A 18 0.93 -13.34 -9.24
N LEU A 19 0.86 -14.53 -9.85
CA LEU A 19 0.56 -15.76 -9.11
C LEU A 19 1.65 -16.03 -8.07
N LEU A 20 1.25 -16.02 -6.80
CA LEU A 20 2.10 -16.38 -5.67
C LEU A 20 1.47 -17.52 -4.90
N ASN A 21 2.28 -18.56 -4.61
CA ASN A 21 1.82 -19.68 -3.80
C ASN A 21 1.32 -19.21 -2.43
N GLU A 22 0.21 -19.81 -1.98
CA GLU A 22 -0.42 -19.55 -0.67
C GLU A 22 -0.84 -18.10 -0.43
N SER A 23 -1.14 -17.37 -1.50
CA SER A 23 -1.49 -15.95 -1.45
C SER A 23 -2.94 -15.70 -1.84
N LEU A 24 -3.59 -14.77 -1.15
CA LEU A 24 -4.89 -14.22 -1.53
C LEU A 24 -4.72 -12.74 -1.85
N VAL A 25 -5.39 -12.26 -2.90
CA VAL A 25 -5.49 -10.81 -3.18
C VAL A 25 -6.91 -10.37 -2.85
N ILE A 26 -7.06 -9.24 -2.16
CA ILE A 26 -8.35 -8.63 -1.81
C ILE A 26 -8.41 -7.26 -2.49
N PHE A 27 -9.51 -7.01 -3.19
CA PHE A 27 -9.81 -5.75 -3.86
C PHE A 27 -10.99 -5.02 -3.19
N GLY A 28 -11.00 -3.69 -3.26
CA GLY A 28 -12.18 -2.87 -2.96
C GLY A 28 -12.36 -2.47 -1.50
N ALA A 29 -11.29 -2.48 -0.69
CA ALA A 29 -11.44 -2.44 0.75
C ALA A 29 -11.26 -1.05 1.41
N GLY A 30 -10.89 0.00 0.66
CA GLY A 30 -10.62 1.39 1.08
C GLY A 30 -10.89 1.76 2.55
N TYR A 31 -11.86 2.65 2.80
CA TYR A 31 -12.28 3.03 4.17
C TYR A 31 -13.18 1.98 4.85
N GLY A 32 -13.53 0.89 4.14
CA GLY A 32 -14.65 0.00 4.46
C GLY A 32 -14.28 -1.32 5.13
N PHE A 33 -13.08 -1.43 5.72
CA PHE A 33 -12.67 -2.63 6.45
C PHE A 33 -13.42 -2.79 7.80
N GLU A 34 -14.71 -2.48 7.90
CA GLU A 34 -15.51 -2.87 9.08
C GLU A 34 -15.81 -4.37 9.03
N MET A 35 -14.80 -5.18 9.35
CA MET A 35 -14.91 -6.63 9.25
C MET A 35 -15.56 -7.22 10.50
N SER A 36 -16.88 -7.34 10.39
CA SER A 36 -17.74 -8.16 11.25
C SER A 36 -17.31 -9.62 11.20
N GLY A 37 -16.63 -10.13 12.25
CA GLY A 37 -16.47 -11.55 12.65
C GLY A 37 -15.79 -12.54 11.68
N HIS A 38 -15.99 -12.42 10.38
CA HIS A 38 -15.58 -13.37 9.33
C HIS A 38 -14.13 -13.21 8.89
N ALA A 39 -13.44 -12.15 9.32
CA ALA A 39 -12.07 -11.85 8.90
C ALA A 39 -11.01 -12.08 9.98
N ASN A 40 -11.39 -12.63 11.13
CA ASN A 40 -10.44 -12.95 12.20
C ASN A 40 -9.30 -13.87 11.73
N TRP A 41 -9.49 -14.64 10.66
CA TRP A 41 -8.43 -15.47 10.07
C TRP A 41 -7.28 -14.63 9.47
N LEU A 42 -7.53 -13.39 9.05
CA LEU A 42 -6.49 -12.47 8.56
C LEU A 42 -5.44 -12.17 9.62
N SER A 43 -5.82 -12.17 10.91
CA SER A 43 -4.88 -11.97 12.02
C SER A 43 -3.77 -13.04 12.09
N ARG A 44 -3.94 -14.17 11.40
CA ARG A 44 -2.97 -15.27 11.31
C ARG A 44 -2.16 -15.26 10.01
N CYS A 45 -2.40 -14.30 9.13
CA CYS A 45 -1.73 -14.17 7.85
C CYS A 45 -0.74 -13.00 7.87
N ARG A 46 0.29 -13.04 7.02
CA ARG A 46 1.05 -11.83 6.69
C ARG A 46 0.22 -10.98 5.74
N ILE A 47 -0.01 -9.72 6.08
CA ILE A 47 -0.86 -8.82 5.29
C ILE A 47 0.03 -7.73 4.68
N TYR A 48 -0.04 -7.59 3.37
CA TYR A 48 0.61 -6.52 2.62
C TYR A 48 -0.44 -5.61 2.02
N TYR A 49 -0.32 -4.30 2.23
CA TYR A 49 -1.19 -3.30 1.60
C TYR A 49 -0.43 -2.54 0.52
N TRP A 50 -1.02 -2.47 -0.68
CA TRP A 50 -0.49 -1.72 -1.81
C TRP A 50 -1.51 -0.65 -2.22
N GLY A 51 -1.30 0.56 -1.68
CA GLY A 51 -2.05 1.77 -2.02
C GLY A 51 -1.29 2.67 -3.00
N ASP A 52 -1.92 3.79 -3.35
CA ASP A 52 -1.26 4.89 -4.04
C ASP A 52 -0.21 5.56 -3.13
N ILE A 53 0.86 6.11 -3.71
CA ILE A 53 1.78 6.97 -2.95
C ILE A 53 1.25 8.40 -3.05
N ASP A 54 0.33 8.72 -2.14
CA ASP A 54 -0.21 10.04 -1.85
C ASP A 54 -0.66 10.11 -0.37
N THR A 55 -1.24 11.23 0.07
CA THR A 55 -1.63 11.37 1.48
C THR A 55 -2.81 10.45 1.85
N HIS A 56 -3.69 10.15 0.91
CA HIS A 56 -4.84 9.28 1.13
C HIS A 56 -4.45 7.79 1.27
N GLY A 57 -3.55 7.28 0.43
CA GLY A 57 -3.04 5.90 0.52
C GLY A 57 -2.37 5.62 1.86
N PHE A 58 -1.57 6.57 2.38
CA PHE A 58 -1.00 6.44 3.73
C PHE A 58 -2.06 6.49 4.84
N ALA A 59 -3.13 7.28 4.67
CA ALA A 59 -4.23 7.30 5.64
C ALA A 59 -4.98 5.96 5.72
N ILE A 60 -5.10 5.26 4.59
CA ILE A 60 -5.72 3.94 4.52
C ILE A 60 -4.81 2.88 5.14
N LEU A 61 -3.50 2.95 4.88
CA LEU A 61 -2.51 2.11 5.57
C LEU A 61 -2.60 2.25 7.09
N ASP A 62 -2.65 3.49 7.60
CA ASP A 62 -2.80 3.77 9.03
C ASP A 62 -4.13 3.20 9.59
N GLN A 63 -5.23 3.31 8.84
CA GLN A 63 -6.52 2.72 9.21
C GLN A 63 -6.47 1.18 9.24
N LEU A 64 -5.84 0.56 8.25
CA LEU A 64 -5.64 -0.89 8.23
C LEU A 64 -4.82 -1.37 9.42
N ARG A 65 -3.75 -0.63 9.78
CA ARG A 65 -2.94 -0.93 10.97
C ARG A 65 -3.67 -0.72 12.29
N ASN A 66 -4.71 0.11 12.31
CA ASN A 66 -5.57 0.22 13.49
C ASN A 66 -6.31 -1.10 13.78
N GLN A 67 -6.59 -1.91 12.74
CA GLN A 67 -7.27 -3.19 12.85
C GLN A 67 -6.28 -4.37 12.91
N PHE A 68 -5.24 -4.32 12.09
CA PHE A 68 -4.23 -5.35 11.96
C PHE A 68 -2.84 -4.71 12.07
N ALA A 69 -2.31 -4.61 13.29
CA ALA A 69 -1.05 -3.93 13.57
C ALA A 69 0.18 -4.47 12.80
N HIS A 70 0.10 -5.68 12.23
CA HIS A 70 1.15 -6.35 11.48
C HIS A 70 1.06 -6.14 9.96
N VAL A 71 0.21 -5.24 9.47
CA VAL A 71 0.13 -4.90 8.04
C VAL A 71 1.41 -4.19 7.60
N GLU A 72 2.04 -4.70 6.55
CA GLU A 72 3.21 -4.13 5.90
C GLU A 72 2.79 -3.38 4.63
N SER A 73 3.43 -2.25 4.32
CA SER A 73 3.20 -1.59 3.04
C SER A 73 4.01 -2.28 1.93
N LEU A 74 3.45 -2.35 0.72
CA LEU A 74 4.08 -2.90 -0.47
C LEU A 74 4.20 -1.79 -1.51
N LEU A 75 5.43 -1.53 -1.97
CA LEU A 75 5.72 -0.55 -3.03
C LEU A 75 5.32 0.90 -2.70
N MET A 76 5.07 1.20 -1.42
CA MET A 76 4.74 2.54 -0.93
C MET A 76 5.95 3.25 -0.32
N ASP A 77 7.13 3.06 -0.91
CA ASP A 77 8.39 3.60 -0.41
C ASP A 77 8.94 4.72 -1.31
N ARG A 78 9.88 5.49 -0.76
CA ARG A 78 10.48 6.63 -1.46
C ARG A 78 11.22 6.23 -2.73
N ALA A 79 11.90 5.07 -2.72
CA ALA A 79 12.63 4.62 -3.90
C ALA A 79 11.64 4.29 -5.04
N THR A 80 10.51 3.67 -4.71
CA THR A 80 9.41 3.45 -5.66
C THR A 80 8.85 4.78 -6.16
N LEU A 81 8.57 5.76 -5.28
CA LEU A 81 8.07 7.07 -5.70
C LEU A 81 8.99 7.73 -6.75
N PHE A 82 10.29 7.87 -6.46
CA PHE A 82 11.23 8.54 -7.36
C PHE A 82 11.57 7.71 -8.60
N LYS A 83 11.48 6.37 -8.54
CA LYS A 83 11.67 5.52 -9.72
C LYS A 83 10.66 5.84 -10.83
N PHE A 84 9.45 6.23 -10.46
CA PHE A 84 8.35 6.55 -11.36
C PHE A 84 8.02 8.04 -11.39
N GLU A 85 9.00 8.92 -11.14
CA GLU A 85 8.85 10.38 -11.23
C GLU A 85 8.15 10.89 -12.51
N PRO A 86 8.46 10.35 -13.72
CA PRO A 86 7.77 10.78 -14.95
C PRO A 86 6.27 10.47 -14.99
N LEU A 87 5.78 9.61 -14.09
CA LEU A 87 4.39 9.17 -14.03
C LEU A 87 3.61 9.79 -12.85
N TRP A 88 4.21 10.72 -12.12
CA TRP A 88 3.50 11.43 -11.05
C TRP A 88 2.33 12.23 -11.63
N GLY A 89 1.16 12.03 -11.03
CA GLY A 89 -0.02 12.87 -11.19
C GLY A 89 -0.14 13.89 -10.04
N GLU A 90 -1.35 14.40 -9.89
CA GLU A 90 -1.71 15.35 -8.85
C GLU A 90 -2.82 14.77 -7.95
N GLU A 91 -2.64 14.86 -6.64
CA GLU A 91 -3.68 14.61 -5.64
C GLU A 91 -4.61 15.83 -5.55
N GLU A 92 -5.87 15.69 -5.99
CA GLU A 92 -6.82 16.82 -6.02
C GLU A 92 -7.01 17.46 -4.64
N LYS A 93 -7.03 16.65 -3.59
CA LYS A 93 -7.22 17.08 -2.21
C LYS A 93 -6.40 16.22 -1.27
N GLN A 94 -5.46 16.84 -0.56
CA GLN A 94 -4.65 16.15 0.44
C GLN A 94 -5.43 15.91 1.74
N THR A 95 -5.08 14.85 2.47
CA THR A 95 -5.44 14.66 3.87
C THR A 95 -4.28 15.08 4.79
N LEU A 96 -4.57 15.94 5.76
CA LEU A 96 -3.59 16.54 6.68
C LEU A 96 -3.67 15.94 8.10
N ARG A 97 -4.12 14.70 8.22
CA ARG A 97 -4.29 14.04 9.52
C ARG A 97 -2.95 13.51 10.06
N ASP A 98 -2.85 13.36 11.37
CA ASP A 98 -1.73 12.63 11.95
C ASP A 98 -1.94 11.12 11.77
N LEU A 99 -0.89 10.42 11.37
CA LEU A 99 -0.90 8.98 11.05
C LEU A 99 0.04 8.23 12.00
N PRO A 100 -0.36 8.00 13.27
CA PRO A 100 0.53 7.52 14.32
C PRO A 100 1.00 6.07 14.15
N ARG A 101 0.39 5.29 13.24
CA ARG A 101 0.74 3.88 13.00
C ARG A 101 1.66 3.67 11.79
N LEU A 102 2.14 4.75 11.17
CA LEU A 102 3.17 4.67 10.13
C LEU A 102 4.55 4.34 10.72
N THR A 103 5.38 3.63 9.95
CA THR A 103 6.79 3.48 10.31
C THR A 103 7.53 4.82 10.15
N PRO A 104 8.72 5.00 10.74
CA PRO A 104 9.49 6.23 10.56
C PRO A 104 9.76 6.59 9.09
N GLU A 105 10.01 5.59 8.24
CA GLU A 105 10.27 5.76 6.81
C GLU A 105 9.02 6.21 6.06
N GLU A 106 7.88 5.58 6.35
CA GLU A 106 6.57 5.93 5.76
C GLU A 106 6.11 7.31 6.23
N LEU A 107 6.25 7.62 7.51
CA LEU A 107 5.91 8.93 8.07
C LEU A 107 6.77 10.05 7.46
N SER A 108 8.06 9.78 7.25
CA SER A 108 8.97 10.71 6.56
C SER A 108 8.49 11.00 5.14
N LEU A 109 8.11 9.97 4.38
CA LEU A 109 7.57 10.13 3.03
C LEU A 109 6.21 10.85 3.04
N TYR A 110 5.31 10.45 3.93
CA TYR A 110 4.01 11.10 4.12
C TYR A 110 4.15 12.59 4.41
N ASN A 111 5.07 12.99 5.31
CA ASN A 111 5.30 14.40 5.63
C ASN A 111 5.85 15.18 4.42
N ASP A 112 6.70 14.57 3.60
CA ASP A 112 7.20 15.23 2.39
C ASP A 112 6.10 15.46 1.34
N LEU A 113 5.15 14.54 1.23
CA LEU A 113 3.97 14.68 0.38
C LEU A 113 2.99 15.72 0.95
N ARG A 114 2.61 15.56 2.22
CA ARG A 114 1.68 16.43 2.96
C ARG A 114 2.12 17.88 2.98
N ASP A 115 3.41 18.12 3.26
CA ASP A 115 3.97 19.46 3.37
C ASP A 115 4.50 19.98 2.02
N ASN A 116 4.26 19.25 0.92
CA ASN A 116 4.63 19.62 -0.45
C ASN A 116 6.13 19.92 -0.63
N ARG A 117 7.00 19.16 0.04
CA ARG A 117 8.46 19.41 0.07
C ARG A 117 9.19 18.98 -1.20
N ILE A 118 8.59 18.09 -1.99
CA ILE A 118 9.15 17.58 -3.25
C ILE A 118 8.52 18.34 -4.44
N ARG A 119 7.19 18.29 -4.54
CA ARG A 119 6.34 19.03 -5.48
C ARG A 119 4.95 19.14 -4.86
N LYS A 120 4.18 20.14 -5.30
CA LYS A 120 2.79 20.30 -4.89
C LYS A 120 1.95 19.08 -5.27
N ASN A 121 1.17 18.57 -4.32
CA ASN A 121 0.13 17.55 -4.48
C ASN A 121 0.60 16.30 -5.25
N ILE A 122 1.80 15.78 -4.98
CA ILE A 122 2.26 14.57 -5.69
C ILE A 122 1.32 13.40 -5.41
N ARG A 123 0.93 12.69 -6.49
CA ARG A 123 0.29 11.39 -6.44
C ARG A 123 0.98 10.43 -7.40
N LEU A 124 1.41 9.28 -6.92
CA LEU A 124 1.76 8.16 -7.79
C LEU A 124 0.72 7.06 -7.61
N GLU A 125 -0.12 6.90 -8.63
CA GLU A 125 -1.12 5.84 -8.67
C GLU A 125 -0.43 4.47 -8.77
N GLN A 126 -0.92 3.52 -7.99
CA GLN A 126 -0.36 2.17 -7.94
C GLN A 126 -0.34 1.46 -9.29
N GLU A 127 -1.28 1.75 -10.19
CA GLU A 127 -1.36 1.18 -11.54
C GLU A 127 -0.24 1.66 -12.48
N LYS A 128 0.43 2.77 -12.14
CA LYS A 128 1.56 3.29 -12.91
C LYS A 128 2.87 2.58 -12.60
N ILE A 129 2.91 1.79 -11.52
CA ILE A 129 4.08 1.02 -11.14
C ILE A 129 4.19 -0.19 -12.06
N GLY A 130 5.24 -0.21 -12.87
CA GLY A 130 5.44 -1.25 -13.88
C GLY A 130 5.57 -2.66 -13.29
N PHE A 131 5.01 -3.64 -14.01
CA PHE A 131 4.94 -5.05 -13.60
C PHE A 131 6.27 -5.64 -13.12
N GLY A 132 7.38 -5.40 -13.84
CA GLY A 132 8.69 -5.93 -13.44
C GLY A 132 9.23 -5.40 -12.11
N TRP A 133 8.81 -4.20 -11.70
CA TRP A 133 9.13 -3.66 -10.37
C TRP A 133 8.35 -4.39 -9.28
N CYS A 134 7.06 -4.63 -9.53
CA CYS A 134 6.21 -5.43 -8.66
C CYS A 134 6.74 -6.86 -8.49
N GLU A 135 7.08 -7.54 -9.59
CA GLU A 135 7.68 -8.89 -9.53
C GLU A 135 8.97 -8.92 -8.70
N THR A 136 9.81 -7.89 -8.83
CA THR A 136 11.06 -7.80 -8.06
C THR A 136 10.78 -7.64 -6.57
N ALA A 137 9.80 -6.81 -6.19
CA ALA A 137 9.39 -6.66 -4.79
C ALA A 137 8.82 -7.96 -4.23
N LEU A 138 7.97 -8.64 -4.99
CA LEU A 138 7.34 -9.90 -4.57
C LEU A 138 8.35 -11.04 -4.41
N LYS A 139 9.38 -11.12 -5.26
CA LYS A 139 10.48 -12.10 -5.10
C LYS A 139 11.24 -11.90 -3.78
N ARG A 140 11.48 -10.66 -3.36
CA ARG A 140 12.12 -10.39 -2.06
C ARG A 140 11.28 -10.88 -0.88
N LEU A 141 9.95 -10.85 -1.01
CA LEU A 141 9.03 -11.38 0.02
C LEU A 141 8.97 -12.90 0.05
N SER A 142 9.30 -13.60 -1.05
CA SER A 142 9.38 -15.07 -1.06
C SER A 142 10.70 -15.60 -0.51
N ASP A 143 11.78 -14.83 -0.62
CA ASP A 143 13.13 -15.26 -0.24
C ASP A 143 13.42 -15.08 1.25
N ASN A 144 12.64 -14.25 1.96
CA ASN A 144 12.69 -14.08 3.43
C ASN A 144 11.98 -15.23 4.19
N ARG A 145 12.20 -16.48 3.76
CA ARG A 145 11.72 -17.70 4.42
C ARG A 145 12.64 -18.18 5.52
#